data_AF-A0A534RN65-F1
#
_entry.id   AF-A0A534RN65-F1
#
_cell.length_a   1.000
_cell.length_b   1.000
_cell.length_c   1.000
_cell.angle_alpha   90.00
_cell.angle_beta   90.00
_cell.angle_gamma   90.00
#
_symmetry.space_group_name_H-M   'P 1'
#
loop_
_entity.id
_entity.type
_entity.pdbx_description
1 polymer ?
#
loop_
_entity_poly.entity_id
_entity_poly.type
_entity_poly.pdbx_seq_one_letter_code
_entity_poly.pdbx_strand_id
1 'polypeptide(L)' 'MIPPEERVKEFRRLFTAIEEEVGRVIVGHRAVVRKVLTAFFAGGHVLLEGVPGLGKTLM' A
#
# COMPACT_ATOMS: atom_id res chain seq x y z
N MET A 1 -3.42 16.94 -23.46
CA MET A 1 -4.05 16.40 -22.24
C MET A 1 -3.79 14.90 -22.23
N ILE A 2 -3.25 14.34 -21.13
CA ILE A 2 -2.94 12.89 -21.06
C ILE A 2 -4.27 12.12 -21.01
N PRO A 3 -4.48 11.06 -21.81
CA PRO A 3 -5.71 10.26 -21.76
C PRO A 3 -5.94 9.60 -20.40
N PRO A 4 -7.19 9.45 -19.93
CA PRO A 4 -7.50 8.83 -18.64
C PRO A 4 -6.89 7.43 -18.46
N GLU A 5 -6.90 6.62 -19.51
CA GLU A 5 -6.33 5.27 -19.53
C GLU A 5 -4.83 5.26 -19.22
N GLU A 6 -4.08 6.22 -19.75
CA GLU A 6 -2.64 6.33 -19.52
C GLU A 6 -2.34 6.77 -18.07
N ARG A 7 -3.18 7.66 -17.51
CA ARG A 7 -3.08 8.05 -16.09
C ARG A 7 -3.36 6.88 -15.15
N VAL A 8 -4.37 6.07 -15.45
CA VAL A 8 -4.71 4.88 -14.66
C VAL A 8 -3.59 3.85 -14.71
N LYS A 9 -3.01 3.64 -15.90
CA LYS A 9 -1.87 2.73 -16.10
C LYS A 9 -0.65 3.17 -15.30
N GLU A 10 -0.32 4.46 -15.35
CA GLU A 10 0.82 5.01 -14.61
C GLU A 10 0.60 4.94 -13.08
N PHE A 11 -0.61 5.26 -12.61
CA PHE A 11 -0.96 5.08 -11.20
C PHE A 11 -0.80 3.63 -10.76
N ARG A 12 -1.31 2.68 -11.55
CA ARG A 12 -1.20 1.25 -11.23
C ARG A 12 0.26 0.79 -11.16
N ARG A 13 1.11 1.31 -12.07
CA ARG A 13 2.55 1.02 -12.07
C ARG A 13 3.22 1.53 -10.79
N LEU A 14 2.98 2.78 -10.43
CA LEU A 14 3.50 3.39 -9.20
C LEU A 14 3.01 2.69 -7.94
N PHE A 15 1.71 2.41 -7.84
CA PHE A 15 1.13 1.69 -6.71
C PHE A 15 1.79 0.32 -6.52
N THR A 16 1.96 -0.44 -7.61
CA THR A 16 2.57 -1.77 -7.57
C THR A 16 4.04 -1.69 -7.15
N ALA A 17 4.80 -0.72 -7.69
CA ALA A 17 6.20 -0.52 -7.30
C ALA A 17 6.34 -0.20 -5.80
N ILE A 18 5.47 0.66 -5.26
CA ILE A 18 5.46 0.97 -3.82
C ILE A 18 5.08 -0.27 -2.99
N GLU A 19 4.06 -1.02 -3.39
CA GLU A 19 3.64 -2.26 -2.71
C GLU A 19 4.80 -3.28 -2.66
N GLU A 20 5.57 -3.41 -3.74
CA GLU A 20 6.73 -4.30 -3.83
C GLU A 20 7.89 -3.86 -2.94
N GLU A 21 8.27 -2.58 -2.95
CA GLU A 21 9.34 -2.06 -2.11
C GLU A 21 9.01 -2.17 -0.62
N VAL A 22 7.78 -1.86 -0.24
CA VAL A 22 7.30 -2.03 1.15
C VAL A 22 7.30 -3.52 1.54
N GLY A 23 6.92 -4.40 0.60
CA GLY A 23 6.93 -5.85 0.80
C GLY A 23 8.31 -6.46 1.07
N ARG A 24 9.41 -5.76 0.74
CA ARG A 24 10.78 -6.20 1.09
C ARG A 24 11.07 -6.11 2.59
N VAL A 25 10.43 -5.18 3.28
CA VAL A 25 10.59 -4.95 4.73
C VAL A 25 9.49 -5.66 5.52
N ILE A 26 8.27 -5.70 4.97
CA ILE A 26 7.09 -6.23 5.64
C ILE A 26 6.74 -7.62 5.07
N VAL A 27 7.24 -8.67 5.71
CA VAL A 27 7.00 -10.07 5.30
C VAL A 27 5.66 -10.57 5.84
N GLY A 28 4.90 -11.29 5.02
CA GLY A 28 3.68 -11.99 5.45
C GLY A 28 2.40 -11.15 5.55
N HIS A 29 2.48 -9.84 5.29
CA HIS A 29 1.33 -8.93 5.47
C HIS A 29 0.92 -8.14 4.22
N ARG A 30 1.11 -8.73 3.02
CA ARG A 30 0.80 -8.08 1.74
C ARG A 30 -0.62 -7.47 1.67
N ALA A 31 -1.61 -8.18 2.19
CA ALA A 31 -3.00 -7.69 2.20
C ALA A 31 -3.21 -6.45 3.09
N VAL A 32 -2.45 -6.33 4.19
CA VAL A 32 -2.50 -5.16 5.07
C VAL A 32 -1.82 -3.98 4.40
N VAL A 33 -0.62 -4.18 3.85
CA VAL A 33 0.13 -3.16 3.08
C VAL A 33 -0.75 -2.58 1.98
N ARG A 34 -1.42 -3.43 1.19
CA ARG A 34 -2.33 -2.99 0.14
C ARG A 34 -3.47 -2.10 0.65
N LYS A 35 -4.08 -2.46 1.78
CA LYS A 35 -5.18 -1.68 2.38
C LYS A 35 -4.67 -0.32 2.90
N VAL A 36 -3.49 -0.28 3.50
CA VAL A 36 -2.83 0.96 3.94
C VAL A 36 -2.57 1.89 2.76
N LEU A 37 -1.94 1.37 1.69
CA LEU A 37 -1.69 2.16 0.48
C LEU A 37 -3.00 2.63 -0.17
N THR A 38 -4.02 1.78 -0.20
CA THR A 38 -5.34 2.15 -0.72
C THR A 38 -5.95 3.32 0.06
N ALA A 39 -5.94 3.25 1.39
CA ALA A 39 -6.44 4.31 2.25
C ALA A 39 -5.62 5.60 2.06
N PHE A 40 -4.28 5.51 2.02
CA PHE A 40 -3.40 6.65 1.80
C PHE A 40 -3.73 7.40 0.50
N PHE A 41 -3.83 6.70 -0.63
CA PHE A 41 -4.18 7.32 -1.92
C PHE A 41 -5.64 7.80 -2.00
N ALA A 42 -6.53 7.22 -1.22
CA ALA A 42 -7.92 7.66 -1.11
C ALA A 42 -8.13 8.81 -0.11
N GLY A 43 -7.07 9.26 0.59
CA GLY A 43 -7.17 10.28 1.64
C GLY A 43 -7.86 9.78 2.92
N GLY A 44 -7.91 8.46 3.13
CA GLY A 44 -8.47 7.83 4.31
C GLY A 44 -7.44 7.61 5.42
N HIS A 45 -7.92 7.12 6.56
CA HIS A 45 -7.11 6.79 7.73
C HIS A 45 -7.17 5.28 8.01
N VAL A 46 -6.09 4.72 8.56
CA VAL A 46 -6.02 3.31 8.95
C VAL A 46 -5.59 3.21 10.40
N LEU A 47 -6.29 2.35 11.14
CA LEU A 47 -5.88 1.89 12.47
C LEU A 47 -5.40 0.44 12.36
N LEU A 48 -4.19 0.16 12.81
CA LEU A 48 -3.61 -1.18 12.81
C LEU A 48 -3.75 -1.83 14.21
N GLU A 49 -4.76 -2.68 14.38
CA GLU A 49 -4.96 -3.46 15.61
C GLU A 49 -4.46 -4.91 15.49
N GLY A 50 -4.05 -5.50 16.62
CA GLY A 50 -3.48 -6.85 16.70
C GLY A 50 -2.73 -7.09 18.01
N VAL A 51 -2.26 -8.32 18.26
CA VAL A 51 -1.42 -8.63 19.43
C VAL A 51 0.02 -8.12 19.25
N PRO A 52 0.80 -7.90 20.32
CA PRO A 52 2.20 -7.49 20.23
C PRO A 52 3.04 -8.49 19.41
N GLY A 53 4.03 -8.00 18.67
CA GLY A 53 4.97 -8.86 17.91
C GLY A 53 4.57 -9.19 16.45
N LEU A 54 3.43 -8.69 15.95
CA LEU A 54 2.99 -8.91 14.56
C LEU A 54 3.49 -7.85 13.56
N GLY A 55 4.66 -7.27 13.80
CA GLY A 55 5.27 -6.31 12.87
C GLY A 55 4.56 -4.96 12.72
N LYS A 56 3.57 -4.62 13.56
CA LYS A 56 2.81 -3.35 13.50
C LYS A 56 3.63 -2.06 13.61
N THR A 57 4.85 -2.15 14.15
CA THR A 57 5.80 -1.02 14.26
C THR A 57 6.78 -0.95 13.08
N LEU A 58 6.91 -2.05 12.33
CA LEU A 58 7.71 -2.12 11.09
C LEU A 58 6.87 -1.79 9.84
N MET A 59 5.54 -1.76 9.97
CA MET A 59 4.60 -1.26 8.96
C MET A 59 4.48 0.25 9.00
#